data_AF-A0A7X1Y3L8-F1
#
_entry.id   AF-A0A7X1Y3L8-F1
#
_cell.length_a   1.000
_cell.length_b   1.000
_cell.length_c   1.000
_cell.angle_alpha   90.00
_cell.angle_beta   90.00
_cell.angle_gamma   90.00
#
_symmetry.space_group_name_H-M   'P 1'
#
loop_
_entity.id
_entity.type
_entity.pdbx_description
1 polymer ?
#
loop_
_entity_poly.entity_id
_entity_poly.type
_entity_poly.pdbx_seq_one_letter_code
_entity_poly.pdbx_strand_id
1 'polypeptide(L)'
;MSDIDMPTDPDNRWEWIKYQLRVRGTSMAELARVLKVTDRAIRNAKSTPYPRIERSLADALSLAPADIWPERWNSDGTPHRQRPTRAEVNAPYSKDTGLYPVGHCKAARSA
;
A
#
# COMPACT_ATOMS: atom_id res chain seq x y z
N MET A 1 26.84 -1.34 -13.05
CA MET A 1 25.47 -1.02 -12.62
C MET A 1 24.60 -1.35 -13.80
N SER A 2 23.81 -2.42 -13.73
CA SER A 2 22.97 -2.83 -14.86
C SER A 2 21.96 -1.73 -15.13
N ASP A 3 22.04 -1.14 -16.34
CA ASP A 3 21.01 -0.28 -16.91
C ASP A 3 19.71 -1.07 -17.01
N ILE A 4 18.93 -1.06 -15.93
CA ILE A 4 17.52 -1.44 -16.00
C ILE A 4 16.89 -0.33 -16.81
N ASP A 5 16.65 -0.57 -18.11
CA ASP A 5 15.94 0.34 -19.01
C ASP A 5 14.50 0.50 -18.51
N MET A 6 14.35 1.35 -17.51
CA MET A 6 13.13 1.53 -16.77
C MET A 6 12.38 2.71 -17.38
N PRO A 7 11.14 2.51 -17.88
CA PRO A 7 10.40 3.59 -18.48
C PRO A 7 10.18 4.74 -17.49
N THR A 8 10.52 5.96 -17.93
CA THR A 8 10.28 7.19 -17.17
C THR A 8 8.79 7.50 -17.02
N ASP A 9 8.00 7.12 -18.03
CA ASP A 9 6.55 7.30 -18.02
C ASP A 9 5.86 6.33 -17.04
N PRO A 10 4.96 6.80 -16.15
CA PRO A 10 4.32 5.96 -15.14
C PRO A 10 3.41 4.87 -15.71
N ASP A 11 2.81 5.08 -16.88
CA ASP A 11 1.95 4.08 -17.52
C ASP A 11 2.80 2.95 -18.11
N ASN A 12 3.87 3.30 -18.83
CA ASN A 12 4.82 2.34 -19.36
C ASN A 12 5.53 1.55 -18.25
N ARG A 13 5.89 2.24 -17.17
CA ARG A 13 6.45 1.61 -15.96
C ARG A 13 5.50 0.58 -15.36
N TRP A 14 4.21 0.89 -15.31
CA TRP A 14 3.21 -0.03 -14.79
C TRP A 14 3.06 -1.28 -15.65
N GLU A 15 3.07 -1.13 -16.98
CA GLU A 15 3.06 -2.28 -17.88
C GLU A 15 4.35 -3.11 -17.75
N TRP A 16 5.50 -2.47 -17.58
CA TRP A 16 6.77 -3.16 -17.30
C TRP A 16 6.69 -3.98 -16.00
N ILE A 17 6.15 -3.42 -14.91
CA ILE A 17 5.93 -4.18 -13.65
C ILE A 17 5.03 -5.40 -13.90
N LYS A 18 3.92 -5.23 -14.62
CA LYS A 18 3.03 -6.37 -14.95
C LYS A 18 3.75 -7.43 -15.77
N TYR A 19 4.55 -7.02 -16.74
CA TYR A 19 5.33 -7.92 -17.57
C TYR A 19 6.33 -8.71 -16.72
N GLN A 20 7.09 -8.04 -15.86
CA GLN A 20 8.05 -8.68 -14.97
C GLN A 20 7.39 -9.68 -14.01
N LEU A 21 6.24 -9.33 -13.44
CA LEU A 21 5.48 -10.26 -12.59
C LEU A 21 5.06 -11.52 -13.38
N ARG A 22 4.55 -11.33 -14.60
CA ARG A 22 4.15 -12.44 -15.50
C ARG A 22 5.33 -13.34 -15.86
N VAL A 23 6.49 -12.78 -16.17
CA VAL A 23 7.71 -13.54 -16.46
C VAL A 23 8.12 -14.40 -15.27
N ARG A 24 7.93 -13.89 -14.05
CA ARG A 24 8.20 -14.61 -12.79
C ARG A 24 7.10 -15.58 -12.37
N GLY A 25 6.02 -15.68 -13.16
CA GLY A 25 4.87 -16.53 -12.84
C GLY A 25 3.99 -16.02 -11.71
N THR A 26 4.18 -14.76 -11.28
CA THR A 26 3.37 -14.13 -10.22
C THR A 26 2.34 -13.18 -10.83
N SER A 27 1.27 -12.91 -10.08
CA SER A 27 0.24 -11.95 -10.51
C SER A 27 -0.09 -10.93 -9.42
N MET A 28 -0.64 -9.79 -9.83
CA MET A 28 -1.15 -8.78 -8.88
C MET A 28 -2.21 -9.38 -7.95
N ALA A 29 -3.09 -10.24 -8.48
CA ALA A 29 -4.10 -10.92 -7.69
C ALA A 29 -3.49 -11.85 -6.62
N GLU A 30 -2.38 -12.52 -6.95
CA GLU A 30 -1.64 -13.35 -6.00
C GLU A 30 -1.00 -12.52 -4.90
N LEU A 31 -0.34 -11.40 -5.25
CA LEU A 31 0.18 -10.44 -4.27
C LEU A 31 -0.93 -9.90 -3.36
N ALA A 32 -2.12 -9.63 -3.91
CA ALA A 32 -3.27 -9.19 -3.13
C ALA A 32 -3.67 -10.22 -2.07
N ARG A 33 -3.66 -11.50 -2.44
CA ARG A 33 -3.96 -12.63 -1.53
C ARG A 33 -2.92 -12.75 -0.43
N VAL A 34 -1.63 -12.66 -0.77
CA VAL A 34 -0.53 -12.70 0.20
C VAL A 34 -0.63 -11.54 1.21
N LEU A 35 -0.92 -10.34 0.73
CA LEU A 35 -1.00 -9.13 1.57
C LEU A 35 -2.35 -8.96 2.28
N LYS A 36 -3.34 -9.83 1.98
CA LYS A 36 -4.73 -9.73 2.43
C LYS A 36 -5.36 -8.37 2.10
N VAL A 37 -5.07 -7.84 0.92
CA VAL A 37 -5.64 -6.58 0.41
C VAL A 37 -6.52 -6.84 -0.81
N THR A 38 -7.33 -5.85 -1.19
CA THR A 38 -8.09 -5.94 -2.43
C THR A 38 -7.19 -5.68 -3.62
N ASP A 39 -7.47 -6.33 -4.75
CA ASP A 39 -6.76 -6.10 -6.01
C ASP A 39 -6.85 -4.63 -6.47
N ARG A 40 -7.95 -3.95 -6.12
CA ARG A 40 -8.10 -2.50 -6.31
C ARG A 40 -7.02 -1.71 -5.55
N ALA A 41 -6.64 -2.13 -4.35
CA ALA A 41 -5.58 -1.48 -3.57
C ALA A 41 -4.23 -1.55 -4.29
N ILE A 42 -3.94 -2.67 -4.97
CA ILE A 42 -2.73 -2.82 -5.77
C ILE A 42 -2.76 -1.93 -7.00
N ARG A 43 -3.88 -1.92 -7.73
CA ARG A 43 -4.06 -1.02 -8.88
C ARG A 43 -3.92 0.46 -8.53
N ASN A 44 -4.31 0.86 -7.31
CA ASN A 44 -4.21 2.24 -6.88
C ASN A 44 -2.75 2.70 -6.68
N ALA A 45 -1.80 1.77 -6.47
CA ALA A 45 -0.37 2.10 -6.37
C ALA A 45 0.20 2.73 -7.65
N LYS A 46 -0.48 2.55 -8.81
CA LYS A 46 -0.15 3.25 -10.05
C LYS A 46 -0.25 4.77 -9.92
N SER A 47 -1.31 5.26 -9.29
CA SER A 47 -1.64 6.70 -9.28
C SER A 47 -1.26 7.38 -7.96
N THR A 48 -1.45 6.70 -6.83
CA THR A 48 -1.20 7.26 -5.50
C THR A 48 -0.04 6.56 -4.81
N PRO A 49 0.88 7.31 -4.14
CA PRO A 49 1.98 6.70 -3.42
C PRO A 49 1.45 5.76 -2.34
N TYR A 50 1.81 4.48 -2.43
CA TYR A 50 1.34 3.46 -1.51
C TYR A 50 2.49 2.57 -1.02
N PRO A 51 3.27 3.04 -0.02
CA PRO A 51 4.54 2.43 0.34
C PRO A 51 4.45 0.94 0.70
N ARG A 52 3.36 0.52 1.35
CA ARG A 52 3.13 -0.88 1.72
C ARG A 52 3.02 -1.80 0.50
N ILE A 53 2.33 -1.35 -0.55
CA ILE A 53 2.16 -2.12 -1.79
C ILE A 53 3.41 -2.03 -2.66
N GLU A 54 3.99 -0.83 -2.76
CA GLU A 54 5.23 -0.60 -3.52
C GLU A 54 6.36 -1.50 -3.02
N ARG A 55 6.55 -1.63 -1.69
CA ARG A 55 7.52 -2.59 -1.12
C ARG A 55 7.24 -4.03 -1.57
N SER A 56 5.99 -4.48 -1.45
CA SER A 56 5.67 -5.86 -1.84
C SER A 56 5.84 -6.16 -3.34
N LEU A 57 5.60 -5.16 -4.20
CA LEU A 57 5.88 -5.27 -5.63
C LEU A 57 7.39 -5.32 -5.88
N ALA A 58 8.15 -4.46 -5.20
CA ALA A 58 9.60 -4.45 -5.29
C ALA A 58 10.22 -5.75 -4.78
N ASP A 59 9.73 -6.30 -3.66
CA ASP A 59 10.13 -7.58 -3.10
C ASP A 59 9.86 -8.74 -4.08
N ALA A 60 8.69 -8.76 -4.72
CA ALA A 60 8.36 -9.74 -5.76
C ALA A 60 9.28 -9.62 -6.99
N LEU A 61 9.76 -8.40 -7.26
CA LEU A 61 10.74 -8.11 -8.29
C LEU A 61 12.20 -8.23 -7.81
N SER A 62 12.43 -8.53 -6.53
CA SER A 62 13.76 -8.57 -5.92
C SER A 62 14.57 -7.30 -6.16
N LEU A 63 13.90 -6.15 -6.18
CA LEU A 63 14.46 -4.82 -6.37
C LEU A 63 14.15 -3.95 -5.16
N ALA A 64 14.86 -2.84 -4.98
CA ALA A 64 14.45 -1.84 -4.00
C ALA A 64 13.27 -1.03 -4.57
N PRO A 65 12.31 -0.59 -3.72
CA PRO A 65 11.23 0.28 -4.18
C PRO A 65 11.76 1.63 -4.67
N ALA A 66 12.94 2.07 -4.21
CA ALA A 66 13.63 3.26 -4.70
C ALA A 66 14.17 3.11 -6.13
N ASP A 67 14.52 1.89 -6.55
CA ASP A 67 14.94 1.64 -7.93
C ASP A 67 13.74 1.76 -8.89
N ILE A 68 12.56 1.34 -8.43
CA ILE A 68 11.33 1.35 -9.23
C ILE A 68 10.66 2.74 -9.22
N TRP A 69 10.67 3.41 -8.08
CA TRP A 69 10.03 4.71 -7.88
C TRP A 69 10.98 5.70 -7.21
N PRO A 70 12.03 6.16 -7.92
CA PRO A 70 12.99 7.12 -7.36
C PRO A 70 12.33 8.45 -6.96
N GLU A 71 11.23 8.82 -7.62
CA GLU A 71 10.45 10.03 -7.28
C GLU A 71 9.67 9.91 -5.96
N ARG A 72 9.42 8.69 -5.48
CA ARG A 72 8.55 8.42 -4.32
C ARG A 72 9.32 7.92 -3.11
N TRP A 73 10.58 7.51 -3.27
CA TRP A 73 11.40 6.93 -2.21
C TRP A 73 12.74 7.64 -2.13
N ASN A 74 13.22 7.81 -0.90
CA ASN A 74 14.57 8.28 -0.64
C ASN A 74 15.57 7.12 -0.80
N SER A 75 16.85 7.44 -1.03
CA SER A 75 17.96 6.48 -1.03
C SER A 75 18.06 5.69 0.28
N ASP A 76 17.56 6.25 1.38
CA ASP A 76 17.55 5.62 2.70
C ASP A 76 16.45 4.55 2.86
N GLY A 77 15.68 4.27 1.79
CA GLY A 77 14.56 3.34 1.85
C GLY A 77 13.35 3.88 2.60
N THR A 78 13.30 5.19 2.87
CA THR A 78 12.14 5.85 3.46
C THR A 78 11.21 6.39 2.37
N PRO A 79 9.88 6.16 2.48
CA PRO A 79 8.94 6.69 1.49
C PRO A 79 8.71 8.18 1.67
N HIS A 80 8.61 8.91 0.56
CA HIS A 80 8.25 10.34 0.54
C HIS A 80 6.73 10.50 0.76
N ARG A 81 6.32 10.47 2.03
CA ARG A 81 4.91 10.49 2.44
C ARG A 81 4.38 11.92 2.52
N GLN A 82 3.25 12.16 1.84
CA GLN A 82 2.47 13.41 2.00
C GLN A 82 1.91 13.61 3.41
N ARG A 83 1.72 12.51 4.16
CA ARG A 83 1.26 12.55 5.57
C ARG A 83 2.17 11.65 6.42
N PRO A 84 3.29 12.17 6.96
CA PRO A 84 4.28 11.36 7.67
C PRO A 84 3.73 10.73 8.95
N THR A 85 2.84 11.41 9.68
CA THR A 85 2.27 10.92 10.94
C THR A 85 1.26 9.78 10.78
N ARG A 86 0.79 9.50 9.55
CA ARG A 86 -0.18 8.44 9.30
C ARG A 86 0.54 7.09 9.27
N ALA A 87 0.14 6.18 10.15
CA ALA A 87 0.61 4.80 10.15
C ALA A 87 0.36 4.12 8.79
N GLU A 88 1.32 3.30 8.33
CA GLU A 88 1.17 2.56 7.08
C GLU A 88 0.20 1.36 7.21
N VAL A 89 0.17 0.78 8.40
CA VAL A 89 -0.71 -0.32 8.76
C VAL A 89 -1.78 0.25 9.67
N ASN A 90 -3.05 0.07 9.30
CA ASN A 90 -4.14 0.40 10.20
C ASN A 90 -4.04 -0.51 11.42
N ALA A 91 -4.09 0.06 12.62
CA ALA A 91 -4.20 -0.74 13.83
C ALA A 91 -5.41 -1.68 13.69
N PRO A 92 -5.31 -2.94 14.12
CA PRO A 92 -6.46 -3.83 14.14
C PRO A 92 -7.55 -3.18 15.00
N TYR A 93 -8.73 -2.99 14.44
CA TYR A 93 -9.89 -2.51 15.21
C TYR A 93 -10.39 -3.66 16.09
N SER A 94 -10.10 -3.60 17.39
CA SER A 94 -10.76 -4.47 18.36
C SER A 94 -12.22 -4.03 18.47
N LYS A 95 -13.13 -4.84 17.93
CA LYS A 95 -14.58 -4.60 17.99
C LYS A 95 -15.14 -4.75 19.40
N ASP A 96 -14.47 -5.52 20.25
CA ASP A 96 -14.83 -5.69 21.65
C ASP A 96 -13.97 -4.79 22.52
N THR A 97 -14.44 -3.56 22.76
CA THR A 97 -13.95 -2.76 23.89
C THR A 97 -14.63 -3.15 25.21
N GLY A 98 -15.50 -4.17 25.22
CA GLY A 98 -16.27 -4.58 26.40
C GLY A 98 -17.17 -3.46 26.97
N LEU A 99 -17.28 -2.33 26.26
CA LEU A 99 -18.00 -1.15 26.72
C LEU A 99 -19.47 -1.33 26.37
N TYR A 100 -20.24 -1.87 27.31
CA TYR A 100 -21.70 -1.77 27.26
C TYR A 100 -22.08 -0.30 27.03
N PRO A 101 -22.99 0.03 26.09
CA PRO A 101 -23.52 1.37 25.98
C PRO A 101 -24.25 1.68 27.29
N VAL A 102 -23.66 2.52 28.14
CA VAL A 102 -24.35 3.10 29.29
C VAL A 102 -25.57 3.81 28.72
N GLY A 103 -26.76 3.29 29.05
CA GLY A 103 -28.02 3.78 28.52
C GLY A 103 -28.10 5.30 28.67
N HIS A 104 -28.51 5.99 27.61
CA HIS A 104 -28.73 7.42 27.66
C HIS A 104 -29.78 7.72 28.75
N CYS A 105 -29.36 8.27 29.88
CA CYS A 105 -30.26 8.80 30.90
C CYS A 105 -31.02 9.96 30.27
N LYS A 106 -32.20 9.73 29.69
CA LYS A 106 -33.13 10.82 29.43
C LYS A 106 -33.53 11.39 30.79
N ALA A 107 -32.97 12.54 31.16
CA ALA A 107 -33.51 13.33 32.24
C ALA A 107 -34.96 13.68 31.87
N ALA A 108 -35.92 13.07 32.55
CA ALA A 108 -37.30 13.51 32.50
C ALA A 108 -37.33 14.93 33.06
N ARG A 109 -37.69 15.90 32.20
CA ARG A 109 -37.95 17.29 32.60
C ARG A 109 -39.20 17.26 33.47
N SER A 110 -39.04 17.44 34.78
CA SER A 110 -40.14 17.52 35.74
C SER A 110 -40.93 18.82 35.54
N ALA A 111 -42.26 18.65 35.47
CA ALA A 111 -43.40 19.57 35.60
C ALA A 111 -43.19 21.07 35.30
#